data_AF-A0A832UWR6-F1
#
_entry.id   AF-A0A832UWR6-F1
#
_cell.length_a   1.000
_cell.length_b   1.000
_cell.length_c   1.000
_cell.angle_alpha   90.00
_cell.angle_beta   90.00
_cell.angle_gamma   90.00
#
_symmetry.space_group_name_H-M   'P 1'
#
loop_
_entity.id
_entity.type
_entity.pdbx_description
1 polymer ?
#
loop_
_entity_poly.entity_id
_entity_poly.type
_entity_poly.pdbx_seq_one_letter_code
_entity_poly.pdbx_strand_id
1 'polypeptide(L)' 'MNNFIGLRALARREIRRFMNMAGDTLVTPLISALLYLFIFGYSIGKLVPSFAGTSYLEFIIPGVIMMSVIQSS' A
#
# COMPACT_ATOMS: atom_id res chain seq x y z
N MET A 1 9.99 -18.99 -42.76
CA MET A 1 10.30 -17.73 -42.05
C MET A 1 10.05 -17.91 -40.56
N ASN A 2 11.10 -18.11 -39.75
CA ASN A 2 10.98 -18.33 -38.31
C ASN A 2 10.91 -16.98 -37.57
N ASN A 3 9.70 -16.51 -37.27
CA ASN A 3 9.47 -15.21 -36.62
C ASN A 3 9.69 -15.21 -35.09
N PHE A 4 10.37 -16.23 -34.56
CA PHE A 4 10.67 -16.38 -33.12
C PHE A 4 11.57 -15.27 -32.57
N ILE A 5 12.43 -14.70 -33.40
CA ILE A 5 13.32 -13.60 -33.01
C ILE A 5 12.49 -12.33 -32.72
N GLY A 6 11.50 -12.03 -33.57
CA GLY A 6 10.57 -10.92 -33.38
C GLY A 6 9.67 -11.12 -32.15
N LEU A 7 9.13 -12.32 -31.97
CA LEU A 7 8.34 -12.68 -30.78
C LEU A 7 9.15 -12.48 -29.49
N ARG A 8 10.41 -12.94 -29.46
CA ARG A 8 11.28 -12.79 -28.29
C ARG A 8 11.71 -11.34 -28.04
N ALA A 9 11.82 -10.52 -29.08
CA ALA A 9 12.09 -9.09 -28.93
C ALA A 9 10.89 -8.34 -28.34
N LEU A 10 9.68 -8.63 -28.83
CA LEU A 10 8.43 -8.07 -28.33
C LEU A 10 8.17 -8.50 -26.88
N ALA A 11 8.23 -9.80 -26.58
CA ALA A 11 8.01 -10.31 -25.23
C ALA A 11 8.97 -9.71 -24.20
N ARG A 12 10.26 -9.56 -24.54
CA ARG A 12 11.25 -8.89 -23.65
C ARG A 12 10.94 -7.42 -23.42
N ARG A 13 10.40 -6.71 -24.41
CA ARG A 13 10.03 -5.29 -24.29
C ARG A 13 8.78 -5.14 -23.42
N GLU A 14 7.80 -6.02 -23.60
CA GLU A 14 6.55 -6.03 -22.83
C GLU A 14 6.81 -6.33 -21.35
N ILE A 15 7.58 -7.39 -21.05
CA ILE A 15 7.93 -7.78 -19.66
C ILE A 15 8.65 -6.65 -18.94
N ARG A 16 9.60 -5.98 -19.62
CA ARG A 16 10.34 -4.85 -19.03
C ARG A 16 9.43 -3.65 -18.76
N ARG A 17 8.41 -3.42 -19.60
CA ARG A 17 7.41 -2.36 -19.40
C ARG A 17 6.51 -2.65 -18.21
N PHE A 18 6.02 -3.89 -18.09
CA PHE A 18 5.18 -4.32 -16.98
C PHE A 18 5.91 -4.32 -15.64
N MET A 19 7.17 -4.76 -15.60
CA MET A 19 7.97 -4.74 -14.38
C MET A 19 8.16 -3.32 -13.82
N ASN A 20 8.43 -2.34 -14.69
CA ASN A 20 8.58 -0.95 -14.26
C ASN A 20 7.25 -0.37 -13.77
N MET A 21 6.15 -0.64 -14.47
CA MET A 21 4.83 -0.14 -14.08
C MET A 21 4.30 -0.76 -12.78
N ALA A 22 4.60 -2.05 -12.51
CA ALA A 22 4.22 -2.73 -11.29
C ALA A 22 4.96 -2.19 -10.05
N GLY A 23 6.20 -1.74 -10.22
CA GLY A 23 6.93 -1.04 -9.14
C GLY A 23 6.24 0.28 -8.78
N ASP A 24 5.93 1.11 -9.78
CA ASP A 24 5.39 2.44 -9.55
C ASP A 24 3.97 2.44 -8.97
N THR A 25 3.12 1.48 -9.35
CA THR A 25 1.74 1.37 -8.82
C THR A 25 1.67 0.82 -7.40
N LEU A 26 2.64 0.02 -6.96
CA LEU A 26 2.63 -0.58 -5.62
C LEU A 26 3.40 0.22 -4.58
N VAL A 27 4.47 0.92 -4.98
CA VAL A 27 5.28 1.75 -4.07
C VAL A 27 4.46 2.89 -3.47
N THR A 28 3.62 3.53 -4.27
CA THR A 28 2.77 4.66 -3.84
C THR A 28 1.82 4.29 -2.69
N PRO A 29 0.96 3.26 -2.78
CA PRO A 29 0.13 2.85 -1.66
C PRO A 29 0.92 2.30 -0.46
N LEU A 30 2.07 1.66 -0.69
CA LEU A 30 2.93 1.17 0.40
C LEU A 30 3.45 2.30 1.28
N ILE A 31 3.94 3.39 0.66
CA ILE A 31 4.47 4.55 1.39
C ILE A 31 3.36 5.19 2.22
N SER A 32 2.16 5.36 1.64
CA SER A 32 1.00 5.90 2.37
C SER A 32 0.63 5.04 3.58
N ALA A 33 0.60 3.71 3.42
CA ALA A 33 0.31 2.79 4.52
C ALA A 33 1.37 2.85 5.63
N LEU A 34 2.66 2.93 5.27
CA LEU A 34 3.78 3.05 6.22
C LEU A 34 3.73 4.38 6.98
N LEU A 35 3.48 5.49 6.28
CA LEU A 35 3.33 6.80 6.90
C LEU A 35 2.13 6.84 7.85
N TYR A 36 1.01 6.24 7.45
CA TYR A 36 -0.19 6.15 8.29
C TYR A 36 0.13 5.36 9.57
N LEU A 37 0.74 4.18 9.44
CA LEU A 37 1.10 3.35 10.59
C LEU A 37 2.10 4.08 11.50
N PHE A 38 3.07 4.81 10.95
CA PHE A 38 4.05 5.56 11.73
C PHE A 38 3.41 6.75 12.47
N ILE A 39 2.62 7.57 11.79
CA ILE A 39 1.99 8.77 12.36
C ILE A 39 0.94 8.36 13.41
N PHE A 40 0.01 7.49 13.05
CA PHE A 40 -1.07 7.09 13.96
C PHE A 40 -0.59 6.10 15.03
N GLY A 41 0.33 5.20 14.69
CA GLY A 41 0.81 4.18 15.62
C GLY A 41 1.84 4.69 16.62
N TYR A 42 2.87 5.42 16.16
CA TYR A 42 3.94 5.89 17.02
C TYR A 42 3.66 7.29 17.61
N SER A 43 3.15 8.21 16.79
CA SER A 43 3.02 9.62 17.19
C SER A 43 1.76 9.88 18.02
N ILE A 44 0.59 9.39 17.58
CA ILE A 44 -0.67 9.64 18.30
C ILE A 44 -0.87 8.66 19.46
N GLY A 45 -0.39 7.42 19.36
CA GLY A 45 -0.46 6.43 20.44
C GLY A 45 0.24 6.85 21.76
N LYS A 46 1.20 7.79 21.71
CA LYS A 46 1.85 8.36 22.91
C LYS A 46 1.14 9.59 23.48
N LEU A 47 0.33 10.28 22.68
CA LEU A 47 -0.30 11.56 23.04
C LEU A 47 -1.73 11.39 23.55
N VAL A 48 -2.38 10.27 23.23
CA VAL A 48 -3.74 10.00 23.69
C VAL A 48 -3.71 9.17 24.97
N PRO A 49 -4.20 9.70 26.11
CA PRO A 49 -4.39 8.90 27.31
C PRO A 49 -5.32 7.74 26.98
N SER A 50 -5.02 6.54 27.50
CA SER A 50 -5.90 5.36 27.41
C SER A 50 -7.33 5.75 27.80
N PHE A 51 -8.22 5.90 26.81
CA PHE A 51 -9.63 6.14 27.08
C PHE A 51 -10.23 4.83 27.59
N ALA A 52 -10.77 4.84 28.80
CA ALA A 52 -11.42 3.68 29.44
C ALA A 52 -10.54 2.43 29.67
N GLY A 53 -9.21 2.61 29.81
CA GLY A 53 -8.29 1.50 30.12
C GLY A 53 -7.88 0.63 28.93
N THR A 54 -8.34 0.97 27.72
CA THR A 54 -7.91 0.35 26.45
C THR A 54 -6.98 1.29 25.68
N SER A 55 -6.08 0.71 24.89
CA SER A 55 -5.11 1.49 24.13
C SER A 55 -5.80 2.24 23.00
N TYR A 56 -5.41 3.50 22.76
CA TYR A 56 -5.92 4.30 21.63
C TYR A 56 -5.80 3.58 20.28
N LEU A 57 -4.79 2.72 20.14
CA LEU A 57 -4.61 1.82 19.00
C LEU A 57 -5.81 0.89 18.78
N GLU A 58 -6.37 0.30 19.84
CA GLU A 58 -7.50 -0.62 19.75
C GLU A 58 -8.79 0.08 19.30
N PHE A 59 -8.92 1.38 19.58
CA PHE A 59 -10.08 2.18 19.17
C PHE A 59 -9.96 2.71 17.73
N ILE A 60 -8.74 3.05 17.28
CA ILE A 60 -8.53 3.62 15.94
C ILE A 60 -8.53 2.57 14.82
N ILE A 61 -7.99 1.37 15.07
CA ILE A 61 -7.87 0.30 14.07
C ILE A 61 -9.20 0.00 13.36
N PRO A 62 -10.34 -0.18 14.06
CA PRO A 62 -11.64 -0.41 13.41
C PRO A 62 -12.11 0.76 12.54
N GLY A 63 -11.89 2.00 12.98
CA GLY A 63 -12.30 3.21 12.25
C GLY A 63 -11.53 3.40 10.93
N VAL A 64 -10.23 3.09 10.94
CA VAL A 64 -9.37 3.15 9.75
C VAL A 64 -9.72 2.04 8.76
N ILE A 65 -10.01 0.83 9.26
CA ILE A 65 -10.49 -0.28 8.44
C ILE A 65 -11.83 0.11 7.78
N MET A 66 -12.76 0.70 8.52
CA MET A 66 -14.03 1.19 7.96
C MET A 66 -13.83 2.25 6.88
N MET A 67 -12.98 3.26 7.12
CA MET A 67 -12.68 4.28 6.09
C MET A 67 -12.06 3.66 4.84
N SER A 68 -11.17 2.68 5.00
CA SER A 68 -10.53 1.98 3.87
C SER A 68 -11.54 1.19 3.06
N VAL A 69 -12.45 0.47 3.73
CA VAL A 69 -13.55 -0.27 3.07
C VAL A 69 -14.47 0.68 2.29
N ILE A 70 -14.84 1.82 2.89
CA ILE A 70 -15.69 2.84 2.25
C ILE A 70 -15.01 3.46 1.03
N GLN A 71 -13.72 3.79 1.10
CA GLN A 71 -12.97 4.33 -0.05
C GLN A 71 -12.66 3.29 -1.13
N SER A 72 -12.65 2.01 -0.78
CA SER A 72 -12.38 0.91 -1.72
C SER A 72 -13.62 0.42 -2.49
N SER A 73 -14.75 1.14 -2.38
CA SER A 73 -15.98 0.94 -3.17
C SER A 73 -16.15 2.05 -4.19
#